data_AF-A0A936LCN2-F1
#
_entry.id   AF-A0A936LCN2-F1
#
_cell.length_a   1.000
_cell.length_b   1.000
_cell.length_c   1.000
_cell.angle_alpha   90.00
_cell.angle_beta   90.00
_cell.angle_gamma   90.00
#
_symmetry.space_group_name_H-M   'P 1'
#
loop_
_entity.id
_entity.type
_entity.pdbx_description
1 polymer ?
#
loop_
_entity_poly.entity_id
_entity_poly.type
_entity_poly.pdbx_seq_one_letter_code
_entity_poly.pdbx_strand_id
1 'polypeptide(L)'
;MKDAREANDRAAILAAVRLNWRLWTIFQAELLDPNCMVPESVRANVLSLANFVDKHSVELVARPVPDKLDILISINRELAGGLNEIPEPASNDIAAAAPATRPAPAFASLTVSA
;
A
#
# COMPACT_ATOMS: atom_id res chain seq x y z
N MET A 1 -13.90 -14.95 -5.75
CA MET A 1 -14.62 -13.80 -5.14
C MET A 1 -15.61 -13.17 -6.09
N LYS A 2 -15.23 -12.84 -7.34
CA LYS A 2 -16.17 -12.28 -8.34
C LYS A 2 -17.42 -13.14 -8.54
N ASP A 3 -17.25 -14.44 -8.76
CA ASP A 3 -18.38 -15.35 -8.96
C ASP A 3 -19.29 -15.41 -7.72
N ALA A 4 -18.71 -15.39 -6.52
CA ALA A 4 -19.46 -15.35 -5.26
C ALA A 4 -20.25 -14.03 -5.07
N ARG A 5 -19.70 -12.91 -5.55
CA ARG A 5 -20.38 -11.61 -5.57
C ARG A 5 -21.59 -11.65 -6.51
N GLU A 6 -21.40 -12.17 -7.72
CA GLU A 6 -22.44 -12.23 -8.76
C GLU A 6 -23.55 -13.21 -8.38
N ALA A 7 -23.20 -14.36 -7.79
CA ALA A 7 -24.18 -15.35 -7.32
C ALA A 7 -25.04 -14.84 -6.17
N ASN A 8 -24.57 -13.82 -5.41
CA ASN A 8 -25.23 -13.32 -4.20
C ASN A 8 -25.64 -14.44 -3.22
N ASP A 9 -24.81 -15.48 -3.14
CA ASP A 9 -25.03 -16.60 -2.24
C ASP A 9 -24.18 -16.44 -0.99
N ARG A 10 -24.84 -16.51 0.18
CA ARG A 10 -24.18 -16.29 1.47
C ARG A 10 -23.03 -17.28 1.70
N ALA A 11 -23.24 -18.56 1.38
CA ALA A 11 -22.24 -19.59 1.62
C ALA A 11 -21.02 -19.40 0.71
N ALA A 12 -21.25 -19.09 -0.56
CA ALA A 12 -20.21 -18.75 -1.52
C ALA A 12 -19.41 -17.51 -1.11
N ILE A 13 -20.08 -16.46 -0.63
CA ILE A 13 -19.42 -15.24 -0.11
C ILE A 13 -18.52 -15.60 1.08
N LEU A 14 -19.04 -16.32 2.07
CA LEU A 14 -18.26 -16.72 3.24
C LEU A 14 -17.05 -17.59 2.87
N ALA A 15 -17.24 -18.56 1.98
CA ALA A 15 -16.15 -19.40 1.49
C ALA A 15 -15.08 -18.57 0.77
N ALA A 16 -15.49 -17.66 -0.11
CA ALA A 16 -14.58 -16.81 -0.86
C ALA A 16 -13.80 -15.83 0.04
N VAL A 17 -14.46 -15.22 1.03
CA VAL A 17 -13.81 -14.32 2.01
C VAL A 17 -12.82 -15.09 2.87
N ARG A 18 -13.18 -16.27 3.39
CA ARG A 18 -12.27 -17.08 4.20
C ARG A 18 -11.04 -17.53 3.43
N LEU A 19 -11.22 -17.93 2.17
CA LEU A 19 -10.10 -18.29 1.31
C LEU A 19 -9.18 -17.09 1.03
N ASN A 20 -9.76 -15.93 0.71
CA ASN A 20 -8.99 -14.71 0.50
C ASN A 20 -8.24 -14.28 1.77
N TRP A 21 -8.90 -14.34 2.92
CA TRP A 21 -8.30 -13.98 4.19
C TRP A 21 -7.10 -14.87 4.54
N ARG A 22 -7.22 -16.20 4.33
CA ARG A 22 -6.11 -17.14 4.51
C ARG A 22 -4.91 -16.77 3.63
N LEU A 23 -5.13 -16.37 2.38
CA LEU A 23 -4.05 -15.93 1.48
C LEU A 23 -3.33 -14.71 2.04
N TRP A 24 -4.06 -13.73 2.56
CA TRP A 24 -3.48 -12.53 3.15
C TRP A 24 -2.70 -12.81 4.44
N THR A 25 -3.14 -13.78 5.26
CA THR A 25 -2.35 -14.22 6.43
C THR A 25 -1.01 -14.84 6.01
N ILE A 26 -0.96 -15.53 4.88
CA ILE A 26 0.31 -16.05 4.33
C ILE A 26 1.22 -14.89 3.93
N PHE A 27 0.71 -13.90 3.18
CA PHE A 27 1.50 -12.70 2.85
C PHE A 27 2.01 -11.98 4.09
N GLN A 28 1.19 -11.82 5.13
CA GLN A 28 1.63 -11.22 6.39
C GLN A 28 2.77 -12.01 7.03
N ALA A 29 2.65 -13.34 7.10
CA ALA A 29 3.69 -14.19 7.69
C ALA A 29 5.03 -14.04 6.95
N GLU A 30 5.02 -14.09 5.61
CA GLU A 30 6.23 -13.94 4.79
C GLU A 30 6.83 -12.53 4.89
N LEU A 31 5.99 -11.49 4.96
CA LEU A 31 6.45 -10.10 5.07
C LEU A 31 6.98 -9.75 6.46
N LEU A 32 6.56 -10.48 7.49
CA LEU A 32 7.05 -10.33 8.87
C LEU A 32 8.31 -11.15 9.14
N ASP A 33 8.72 -12.04 8.23
CA ASP A 33 9.97 -12.77 8.38
C ASP A 33 11.16 -11.80 8.50
N PRO A 34 12.04 -11.96 9.51
CA PRO A 34 13.24 -11.12 9.67
C PRO A 34 14.18 -11.12 8.46
N ASN A 35 14.16 -12.18 7.65
CA ASN A 35 14.99 -12.37 6.46
C ASN A 35 14.27 -11.98 5.16
N CYS A 36 13.09 -11.37 5.24
CA CYS A 36 12.34 -10.93 4.07
C CYS A 36 13.15 -9.93 3.22
N MET A 37 13.36 -10.25 1.95
CA MET A 37 14.17 -9.46 1.01
C MET A 37 13.39 -8.33 0.32
N VAL A 38 12.10 -8.18 0.62
CA VAL A 38 11.27 -7.11 0.04
C VAL A 38 11.68 -5.76 0.66
N PRO A 39 11.79 -4.67 -0.12
CA PRO A 39 12.11 -3.35 0.41
C PRO A 39 11.18 -2.93 1.56
N GLU A 40 11.73 -2.31 2.60
CA GLU A 40 10.99 -1.97 3.82
C GLU A 40 9.73 -1.12 3.55
N SER A 41 9.82 -0.15 2.64
CA SER A 41 8.67 0.68 2.24
C SER A 41 7.55 -0.14 1.60
N VAL A 42 7.91 -1.10 0.75
CA VAL A 42 6.95 -2.01 0.11
C VAL A 42 6.34 -2.95 1.17
N ARG A 43 7.15 -3.50 2.08
CA ARG A 43 6.67 -4.32 3.20
C ARG A 43 5.65 -3.58 4.05
N ALA A 44 5.98 -2.36 4.48
CA ALA A 44 5.09 -1.53 5.30
C ALA A 44 3.75 -1.25 4.60
N ASN A 45 3.79 -0.93 3.30
CA ASN A 45 2.58 -0.70 2.51
C ASN A 45 1.71 -1.95 2.38
N VAL A 46 2.30 -3.11 2.07
CA VAL A 46 1.55 -4.37 1.93
C VAL A 46 1.01 -4.85 3.28
N LEU A 47 1.75 -4.67 4.38
CA LEU A 47 1.26 -4.97 5.73
C LEU A 47 0.09 -4.06 6.15
N SER A 48 0.11 -2.79 5.74
CA SER A 48 -1.03 -1.88 5.93
C SER A 48 -2.27 -2.37 5.18
N LEU A 49 -2.12 -2.81 3.92
CA LEU A 49 -3.20 -3.42 3.16
C LEU A 49 -3.71 -4.70 3.82
N ALA A 50 -2.82 -5.56 4.33
CA ALA A 50 -3.20 -6.78 5.01
C ALA A 50 -4.05 -6.51 6.27
N ASN A 51 -3.66 -5.51 7.07
CA ASN A 51 -4.45 -5.07 8.22
C ASN A 51 -5.85 -4.56 7.82
N PHE A 52 -5.96 -3.88 6.67
CA PHE A 52 -7.26 -3.48 6.13
C PHE A 52 -8.10 -4.71 5.73
N VAL A 53 -7.49 -5.65 4.99
CA VAL A 53 -8.16 -6.87 4.53
C VAL A 53 -8.64 -7.73 5.71
N ASP A 54 -7.86 -7.84 6.78
CA ASP A 54 -8.27 -8.57 7.99
C ASP A 54 -9.54 -7.98 8.61
N LYS A 55 -9.53 -6.65 8.87
CA LYS A 55 -10.67 -5.95 9.47
C LYS A 55 -11.92 -6.09 8.61
N HIS A 56 -11.77 -5.89 7.30
CA HIS A 56 -12.87 -5.97 6.35
C HIS A 56 -13.39 -7.40 6.18
N SER A 57 -12.50 -8.40 6.23
CA SER A 57 -12.85 -9.82 6.18
C SER A 57 -13.64 -10.25 7.41
N VAL A 58 -13.24 -9.81 8.61
CA VAL A 58 -13.99 -10.05 9.86
C VAL A 58 -15.40 -9.47 9.76
N GLU A 59 -15.52 -8.23 9.28
CA GLU A 59 -16.83 -7.59 9.07
C GLU A 59 -17.71 -8.36 8.08
N LEU A 60 -17.14 -8.79 6.95
CA LEU A 60 -17.82 -9.60 5.94
C LEU A 60 -18.22 -10.98 6.45
N VAL A 61 -17.42 -11.62 7.31
CA VAL A 61 -17.79 -12.91 7.92
C VAL A 61 -18.95 -12.74 8.89
N ALA A 62 -18.97 -11.66 9.67
CA ALA A 62 -20.08 -11.32 10.56
C ALA A 62 -21.35 -10.96 9.77
N ARG A 63 -21.21 -10.13 8.73
CA ARG A 63 -22.30 -9.69 7.85
C ARG A 63 -21.91 -9.81 6.37
N PRO A 64 -22.15 -10.98 5.76
CA PRO A 64 -21.99 -11.20 4.32
C PRO A 64 -22.87 -10.26 3.50
N VAL A 65 -22.23 -9.30 2.82
CA VAL A 65 -22.87 -8.38 1.87
C VAL A 65 -22.06 -8.45 0.57
N PRO A 66 -22.68 -8.78 -0.57
CA PRO A 66 -21.96 -8.96 -1.84
C PRO A 66 -21.15 -7.74 -2.25
N ASP A 67 -21.72 -6.55 -2.15
CA ASP A 67 -21.08 -5.29 -2.56
C ASP A 67 -19.80 -5.00 -1.78
N LYS A 68 -19.69 -5.52 -0.54
CA LYS A 68 -18.47 -5.39 0.24
C LYS A 68 -17.32 -6.25 -0.29
N LEU A 69 -17.56 -7.19 -1.20
CA LEU A 69 -16.49 -7.92 -1.89
C LEU A 69 -15.75 -7.06 -2.91
N ASP A 70 -16.35 -5.97 -3.39
CA ASP A 70 -15.77 -5.15 -4.47
C ASP A 70 -14.41 -4.57 -4.09
N ILE A 71 -14.27 -4.10 -2.85
CA ILE A 71 -13.01 -3.54 -2.39
C ILE A 71 -11.92 -4.61 -2.28
N LEU A 72 -12.25 -5.84 -1.84
CA LEU A 72 -11.28 -6.94 -1.79
C LEU A 72 -10.87 -7.40 -3.18
N ILE A 73 -11.82 -7.42 -4.13
CA ILE A 73 -11.55 -7.74 -5.54
C ILE A 73 -10.64 -6.67 -6.16
N SER A 74 -10.92 -5.39 -5.92
CA SER A 74 -10.12 -4.27 -6.41
C SER A 74 -8.69 -4.33 -5.86
N ILE A 75 -8.52 -4.47 -4.54
CA ILE A 75 -7.19 -4.57 -3.93
C ILE A 75 -6.35 -5.70 -4.54
N ASN A 76 -6.93 -6.90 -4.68
CA ASN A 76 -6.20 -8.03 -5.27
C ASN A 76 -5.86 -7.79 -6.75
N ARG A 77 -6.71 -7.07 -7.50
CA ARG A 77 -6.46 -6.71 -8.91
C ARG A 77 -5.32 -5.71 -9.03
N GLU A 78 -5.34 -4.63 -8.23
CA GLU A 78 -4.29 -3.61 -8.24
C GLU A 78 -2.95 -4.20 -7.79
N LEU A 79 -2.96 -5.04 -6.74
CA LEU A 79 -1.75 -5.73 -6.29
C LEU A 79 -1.19 -6.67 -7.38
N ALA A 80 -2.05 -7.45 -8.04
CA ALA A 80 -1.63 -8.29 -9.16
C ALA A 80 -1.11 -7.46 -10.34
N GLY A 81 -1.68 -6.29 -10.61
CA GLY A 81 -1.18 -5.35 -11.61
C GLY A 81 0.26 -4.94 -11.32
N GLY A 82 0.51 -4.44 -10.11
CA GLY A 82 1.85 -4.01 -9.69
C GLY A 82 2.89 -5.14 -9.66
N LEU A 83 2.49 -6.39 -9.38
CA LEU A 83 3.39 -7.55 -9.43
C LEU A 83 3.71 -8.02 -10.85
N ASN A 84 2.84 -7.75 -11.82
CA ASN A 84 3.08 -8.08 -13.22
C ASN A 84 3.91 -7.00 -13.93
N GLU A 85 3.97 -5.78 -13.38
CA GLU A 85 4.89 -4.75 -13.82
C GLU A 85 6.28 -5.08 -13.29
N ILE A 86 7.20 -5.47 -14.19
CA ILE A 86 8.62 -5.57 -13.86
C ILE A 86 9.13 -4.13 -13.74
N PRO A 87 9.58 -3.68 -12.55
CA PRO A 87 10.16 -2.36 -12.45
C PRO A 87 11.47 -2.35 -13.25
N GLU A 88 11.58 -1.45 -14.22
CA GLU A 88 12.88 -0.99 -14.71
C GLU A 88 13.73 -0.62 -13.48
N PRO A 89 15.01 -1.04 -13.42
CA PRO A 89 15.85 -0.75 -12.26
C PRO A 89 15.82 0.77 -12.03
N ALA A 90 15.41 1.17 -10.83
CA ALA A 90 15.34 2.57 -10.44
C ALA A 90 16.67 3.24 -10.78
N SER A 91 16.69 4.03 -11.87
CA SER A 91 17.83 4.87 -12.19
C SER A 91 17.90 5.87 -11.06
N ASN A 92 18.84 5.60 -10.15
CA ASN A 92 19.12 6.41 -8.99
C ASN A 92 19.86 7.66 -9.50
N ASP A 93 19.15 8.51 -10.24
CA ASP A 93 19.60 9.87 -10.53
C ASP A 93 19.50 10.66 -9.23
N ILE A 94 20.47 10.39 -8.36
CA ILE A 94 20.98 11.37 -7.41
C ILE A 94 21.71 12.40 -8.29
N ALA A 95 20.93 13.23 -8.98
CA ALA A 95 21.42 14.47 -9.52
C ALA A 95 21.84 15.30 -8.30
N ALA A 96 23.14 15.26 -8.03
CA ALA A 96 23.82 16.04 -7.03
C ALA A 96 23.40 17.51 -7.16
N ALA A 97 22.46 17.94 -6.31
CA ALA A 97 22.25 19.33 -6.03
C ALA A 97 23.45 19.81 -5.22
N ALA A 98 24.49 20.25 -5.95
CA ALA A 98 25.65 20.93 -5.40
C ALA A 98 25.24 22.14 -4.54
N PRO A 99 26.04 22.50 -3.51
CA PRO A 99 25.65 23.52 -2.55
C PRO A 99 25.85 24.95 -3.10
N ALA A 100 24.86 25.79 -2.78
CA ALA A 100 24.92 27.23 -2.48
C ALA A 100 25.52 28.22 -3.50
N THR A 101 24.71 29.21 -3.88
CA THR A 101 25.04 30.63 -3.62
C THR A 101 23.77 31.50 -3.77
N ARG A 102 23.19 31.93 -2.64
CA ARG A 102 22.37 33.15 -2.61
C ARG A 102 23.27 34.30 -2.15
N PRO A 103 23.33 35.44 -2.86
CA PRO A 103 23.99 36.62 -2.32
C PRO A 103 23.13 37.21 -1.19
N ALA A 104 23.79 37.58 -0.08
CA ALA A 104 23.15 38.26 1.05
C ALA A 104 22.72 39.69 0.65
N PRO A 105 21.61 40.22 1.21
CA PRO A 105 21.21 41.59 0.96
C PRO A 105 22.09 42.56 1.77
N ALA A 106 22.48 43.67 1.14
CA ALA A 106 23.25 44.75 1.76
C ALA A 106 22.38 45.52 2.77
N PHE A 107 22.81 45.56 4.04
CA PHE A 107 22.22 46.48 5.03
C PHE A 107 22.79 47.88 4.82
N ALA A 108 21.91 48.83 4.54
CA ALA A 108 22.22 50.26 4.51
C ALA A 108 22.63 50.74 5.91
N SER A 109 23.85 51.27 6.02
CA SER A 109 24.30 51.96 7.24
C SER A 109 23.73 53.37 7.25
N LEU A 110 22.80 53.64 8.16
CA LEU A 110 22.38 54.99 8.55
C LEU A 110 23.44 55.56 9.51
N THR A 111 24.29 56.45 9.00
CA THR A 111 25.07 57.35 9.87
C THR A 111 24.23 58.58 10.16
N VAL A 112 23.75 58.70 11.40
CA VAL A 112 23.24 59.94 11.96
C VAL A 112 24.44 60.78 12.41
N SER A 113 24.47 62.05 12.02
CA SER A 113 25.40 63.06 12.53
C SER A 113 24.62 64.33 12.85
N ALA A 114 25.07 64.99 13.93
CA ALA A 114 24.59 66.19 14.60
C ALA A 114 23.50 65.98 15.67
#